data_AF-A0A2V7ASX1-F1
#
_entry.id   AF-A0A2V7ASX1-F1
#
_cell.length_a   1.000
_cell.length_b   1.000
_cell.length_c   1.000
_cell.angle_alpha   90.00
_cell.angle_beta   90.00
_cell.angle_gamma   90.00
#
_symmetry.space_group_name_H-M   'P 1'
#
loop_
_entity.id
_entity.type
_entity.pdbx_description
1 polymer ?
#
loop_
_entity_poly.entity_id
_entity_poly.type
_entity_poly.pdbx_seq_one_letter_code
_entity_poly.pdbx_strand_id
1 'polypeptide(L)' 'PVESPFAAVRLRTAAAKRFKKVENATAVIWKTLLIAEKTFRRLDAPELLADVASGVVDVNGVRAVNQRERKAAA' A
#
# COMPACT_ATOMS: atom_id res chain seq x y z
N PRO A 1 -7.96 -1.77 -0.17
CA PRO A 1 -6.86 -2.04 0.79
C PRO A 1 -5.49 -1.96 0.09
N VAL A 2 -4.58 -1.11 0.57
CA VAL A 2 -3.16 -1.20 0.20
C VAL A 2 -2.57 -2.29 1.11
N GLU A 3 -2.37 -3.49 0.56
CA GLU A 3 -1.76 -4.57 1.34
C GLU A 3 -0.25 -4.32 1.51
N SER A 4 0.29 -4.69 2.67
CA SER A 4 1.74 -4.67 2.88
C SER A 4 2.42 -5.62 1.90
N PRO A 5 3.56 -5.23 1.29
CA PRO A 5 4.31 -6.12 0.41
C PRO A 5 4.77 -7.40 1.12
N PHE A 6 4.98 -7.35 2.44
CA PHE A 6 5.30 -8.52 3.24
C PHE A 6 4.11 -9.48 3.40
N ALA A 7 2.86 -8.99 3.34
CA ALA A 7 1.67 -9.85 3.35
C ALA A 7 1.61 -10.74 2.09
N ALA A 8 1.92 -10.15 0.93
CA ALA A 8 1.98 -10.86 -0.35
C ALA A 8 3.05 -11.97 -0.37
N VAL A 9 4.13 -11.80 0.39
CA VAL A 9 5.23 -12.77 0.52
C VAL A 9 4.94 -13.82 1.59
N ARG A 10 4.34 -13.42 2.71
CA ARG A 10 4.05 -14.31 3.86
C ARG A 10 3.15 -15.48 3.48
N LEU A 11 2.17 -15.26 2.59
CA LEU A 11 1.31 -16.33 2.07
C LEU A 11 2.05 -17.34 1.16
N ARG A 12 3.15 -16.92 0.53
CA ARG A 12 3.87 -17.70 -0.49
C ARG A 12 5.16 -18.37 0.01
N THR A 13 5.55 -18.14 1.25
CA THR A 13 6.83 -18.62 1.82
C THR A 13 6.69 -19.84 2.73
N ALA A 14 5.53 -20.51 2.75
CA ALA A 14 5.39 -21.79 3.45
C ALA A 14 6.42 -22.84 2.97
N ALA A 15 6.76 -22.82 1.68
CA ALA A 15 7.82 -23.65 1.10
C ALA A 15 9.23 -23.30 1.60
N ALA A 16 9.48 -22.03 1.96
CA ALA A 16 10.78 -21.59 2.47
C ALA A 16 11.16 -22.26 3.79
N LYS A 17 10.16 -22.71 4.58
CA LYS A 17 10.37 -23.45 5.83
C LYS A 17 11.00 -24.85 5.63
N ARG A 18 10.98 -25.38 4.40
CA ARG A 18 11.52 -26.72 4.08
C ARG A 18 13.03 -26.70 3.81
N PHE A 19 13.62 -25.52 3.60
CA PHE A 19 15.05 -25.43 3.33
C PHE A 19 15.85 -25.59 4.62
N LYS A 20 16.87 -26.47 4.58
CA LYS A 20 17.81 -26.68 5.69
C LYS A 20 18.88 -25.57 5.79
N LYS A 21 19.09 -24.83 4.69
CA LYS A 21 20.06 -23.75 4.56
C LYS A 21 19.35 -22.41 4.45
N VAL A 22 19.81 -21.42 5.20
CA VAL A 22 19.20 -20.09 5.28
C VAL A 22 19.27 -19.38 3.94
N GLU A 23 20.36 -19.55 3.20
CA GLU A 23 20.59 -18.91 1.90
C GLU A 23 19.49 -19.27 0.89
N ASN A 24 19.02 -20.52 0.93
CA ASN A 24 17.95 -20.99 0.04
C ASN A 24 16.59 -20.40 0.42
N ALA A 25 16.29 -20.26 1.72
CA ALA A 25 15.09 -19.59 2.18
C ALA A 25 15.11 -18.10 1.81
N THR A 26 16.26 -17.44 2.00
CA THR A 26 16.48 -16.04 1.60
C THR A 26 16.29 -15.85 0.10
N ALA A 27 16.80 -16.75 -0.74
CA ALA A 27 16.62 -16.68 -2.19
C ALA A 27 15.13 -16.71 -2.60
N VAL A 28 14.33 -17.58 -1.95
CA VAL A 28 12.88 -17.65 -2.22
C VAL A 28 12.15 -16.39 -1.76
N ILE A 29 12.47 -15.87 -0.56
CA ILE A 29 11.90 -14.62 -0.08
C ILE A 29 12.23 -13.48 -1.05
N TRP A 30 13.50 -13.35 -1.45
CA TRP A 30 13.97 -12.34 -2.39
C TRP A 30 13.25 -12.41 -3.73
N LYS A 31 13.19 -13.60 -4.35
CA LYS A 31 12.53 -13.77 -5.64
C LYS A 31 11.03 -13.44 -5.57
N THR A 32 10.38 -13.79 -4.46
CA THR A 32 8.95 -13.50 -4.24
C THR A 32 8.71 -12.00 -4.10
N LEU A 33 9.59 -11.28 -3.39
CA LEU A 33 9.53 -9.82 -3.27
C LEU A 33 9.67 -9.14 -4.63
N LEU A 34 10.64 -9.54 -5.45
CA LEU A 34 10.82 -8.99 -6.81
C LEU A 34 9.60 -9.20 -7.72
N ILE A 35 8.83 -10.27 -7.53
CA ILE A 35 7.58 -10.49 -8.28
C ILE A 35 6.48 -9.57 -7.75
N ALA A 36 6.34 -9.45 -6.42
CA ALA A 36 5.34 -8.59 -5.80
C ALA A 36 5.57 -7.10 -6.16
N GLU A 37 6.83 -6.67 -6.22
CA GLU A 37 7.23 -5.31 -6.59
C GLU A 37 6.62 -4.86 -7.93
N LYS A 38 6.50 -5.76 -8.91
CA LYS A 38 5.91 -5.45 -10.24
C LYS A 38 4.46 -4.96 -10.17
N THR A 39 3.77 -5.25 -9.07
CA THR A 39 2.37 -4.84 -8.85
C THR A 39 2.23 -3.65 -7.92
N PHE A 40 3.35 -3.07 -7.46
CA PHE A 40 3.29 -1.89 -6.61
C PHE A 40 2.72 -0.72 -7.38
N ARG A 41 1.66 -0.14 -6.81
CA ARG A 41 1.06 1.07 -7.35
C ARG A 41 1.80 2.27 -6.79
N ARG A 42 2.11 3.22 -7.67
CA ARG A 42 2.53 4.55 -7.24
C ARG A 42 1.32 5.26 -6.63
N LEU A 43 1.55 6.01 -5.56
CA LEU A 43 0.51 6.87 -5.01
C LEU A 43 0.21 7.99 -6.00
N ASP A 44 -1.07 8.19 -6.28
CA ASP A 44 -1.56 9.31 -7.08
C ASP A 44 -1.70 10.56 -6.19
N ALA A 45 -1.25 11.72 -6.67
CA ALA A 45 -1.21 12.99 -5.94
C ALA A 45 -0.58 12.91 -4.52
N PRO A 46 0.71 12.55 -4.37
CA PRO A 46 1.36 12.39 -3.06
C PRO A 46 1.40 13.68 -2.23
N GLU A 47 1.32 14.85 -2.85
CA GLU A 47 1.23 16.15 -2.18
C GLU A 47 -0.01 16.29 -1.28
N LEU A 48 -1.07 15.50 -1.52
CA LEU A 48 -2.29 15.49 -0.71
C LEU A 48 -2.19 14.60 0.54
N LEU A 49 -1.09 13.85 0.71
CA LEU A 49 -0.92 12.90 1.81
C LEU A 49 -1.07 13.54 3.20
N ALA A 50 -0.53 14.75 3.37
CA ALA A 50 -0.57 15.44 4.66
C ALA A 50 -2.02 15.74 5.07
N ASP A 51 -2.83 16.20 4.12
CA ASP A 51 -4.24 16.51 4.33
C ASP A 51 -5.04 15.24 4.63
N VAL A 52 -4.84 14.17 3.84
CA VAL A 52 -5.49 12.88 4.10
C VAL A 52 -5.10 12.32 5.47
N ALA A 53 -3.83 12.41 5.86
CA ALA A 53 -3.35 11.97 7.18
C ALA A 53 -3.97 12.80 8.32
N SER A 54 -4.30 14.06 8.08
CA SER A 54 -5.02 14.92 9.03
C SER A 54 -6.54 14.66 9.08
N GLY A 55 -7.05 13.74 8.25
CA GLY A 55 -8.47 13.36 8.22
C GLY A 55 -9.32 14.15 7.21
N VAL A 56 -8.69 14.93 6.33
CA VAL A 56 -9.39 15.58 5.22
C VAL A 56 -9.87 14.51 4.24
N VAL A 57 -11.13 14.64 3.81
CA VAL A 57 -11.72 13.72 2.84
C VAL A 57 -11.51 14.29 1.44
N ASP A 58 -10.77 13.55 0.62
CA ASP A 58 -10.64 13.80 -0.81
C ASP A 58 -11.38 12.70 -1.59
N VAL A 59 -12.18 13.11 -2.57
CA VAL A 59 -12.88 12.20 -3.49
C VAL A 59 -12.26 12.39 -4.87
N ASN A 60 -11.57 11.36 -5.37
CA ASN A 60 -10.85 11.38 -6.64
C ASN A 60 -9.86 12.57 -6.76
N GLY A 61 -9.12 12.88 -5.69
CA GLY A 61 -8.14 13.96 -5.66
C GLY A 61 -8.73 15.36 -5.51
N VAL A 62 -10.04 15.47 -5.26
CA VAL A 62 -10.72 16.74 -5.01
C VAL A 62 -11.24 16.77 -3.58
N ARG A 63 -10.90 17.83 -2.85
CA ARG A 63 -11.37 18.04 -1.48
C ARG A 63 -12.89 18.00 -1.43
N ALA A 64 -13.42 17.07 -0.63
CA ALA A 64 -14.85 16.99 -0.39
C ALA A 64 -15.25 18.23 0.44
N VAL A 65 -15.77 19.25 -0.23
CA VAL A 65 -16.29 20.43 0.44
C VAL A 65 -17.43 19.97 1.35
N ASN A 66 -17.27 20.18 2.65
CA ASN A 66 -18.27 19.81 3.63
C ASN A 66 -19.57 20.55 3.27
N GLN A 67 -20.70 19.85 3.10
CA GLN A 67 -21.96 20.50 2.69
C GLN A 67 -22.38 21.65 3.65
N ARG A 68 -21.84 21.67 4.87
CA ARG A 68 -21.97 22.78 5.83
C ARG A 68 -21.34 24.09 5.36
N GLU A 69 -20.19 24.06 4.68
CA GLU A 69 -19.54 25.28 4.16
C GLU A 69 -20.27 25.84 2.94
N ARG A 70 -20.80 24.97 2.07
CA ARG A 70 -21.64 25.38 0.92
C ARG A 70 -22.95 26.06 1.35
N LYS A 71 -23.58 25.61 2.45
CA LYS A 71 -24.79 26.25 3.00
C LYS A 71 -24.54 27.55 3.75
N ALA A 72 -23.30 27.82 4.17
CA ALA A 72 -22.93 29.08 4.82
C ALA A 72 -22.52 30.17 3.80
N ALA A 73 -22.26 29.78 2.55
CA ALA A 73 -21.83 30.68 1.47
C ALA A 73 -22.93 30.96 0.42
N ALA A 74 -24.16 30.49 0.64
CA ALA A 74 -25.34 30.73 -0.19
C ALA A 74 -26.43 31.42 0.64
#